data_AF-A0A087TR16-F1
#
_entry.id   AF-A0A087TR16-F1
#
_cell.length_a   1.000
_cell.length_b   1.000
_cell.length_c   1.000
_cell.angle_alpha   90.00
_cell.angle_beta   90.00
_cell.angle_gamma   90.00
#
_symmetry.space_group_name_H-M   'P 1'
#
loop_
_entity.id
_entity.type
_entity.pdbx_description
1 polymer ?
#
loop_
_entity_poly.entity_id
_entity_poly.type
_entity_poly.pdbx_seq_one_letter_code
_entity_poly.pdbx_strand_id
1 'polypeptide(L)' 'CKDRLFPHIHFFARGYGKSAEPRRGYCLAFVIALGCIAIGDLNSIAPIISNFFLAAYCLINFSCFHATFARSPGFR' A
#
# COMPACT_ATOMS: atom_id res chain seq x y z
N CYS A 1 -6.42 6.86 -1.18
CA CYS A 1 -6.45 7.80 -2.32
C CYS A 1 -7.34 9.05 -2.09
N LYS A 2 -7.63 9.46 -0.84
CA LYS A 2 -8.39 10.69 -0.57
C LYS A 2 -7.52 11.95 -0.72
N ASP A 3 -6.21 11.82 -0.45
CA ASP A 3 -5.28 12.96 -0.43
C ASP A 3 -4.78 13.40 -1.81
N ARG A 4 -5.35 12.88 -2.91
CA ARG A 4 -5.00 13.24 -4.31
C ARG A 4 -3.49 13.25 -4.64
N LEU A 5 -2.66 12.53 -3.88
CA LEU A 5 -1.20 12.47 -4.11
C LEU A 5 -0.84 11.94 -5.50
N PHE A 6 -1.62 11.00 -6.02
CA PHE A 6 -1.38 10.37 -7.31
C PHE A 6 -2.61 10.59 -8.20
N PRO A 7 -2.50 11.36 -9.29
CA PRO A 7 -3.65 11.80 -10.09
C PRO A 7 -4.39 10.66 -10.78
N HIS A 8 -3.73 9.54 -11.09
CA HIS A 8 -4.32 8.42 -11.85
C HIS A 8 -5.04 7.38 -10.98
N ILE A 9 -4.67 7.22 -9.71
CA ILE A 9 -5.34 6.26 -8.79
C ILE A 9 -6.55 6.87 -8.04
N HIS A 10 -6.88 8.13 -8.31
CA HIS A 10 -8.07 8.79 -7.74
C HIS A 10 -9.38 8.12 -8.19
N PHE A 11 -9.38 7.39 -9.32
CA PHE A 11 -10.53 6.61 -9.77
C PHE A 11 -10.94 5.50 -8.79
N PHE A 12 -10.00 4.98 -7.99
CA PHE A 12 -10.24 3.94 -6.97
C PHE A 12 -10.69 4.54 -5.62
N ALA A 13 -10.60 5.87 -5.45
CA ALA A 13 -10.98 6.58 -4.23
C ALA A 13 -12.49 6.85 -4.12
N ARG A 14 -13.26 6.62 -5.20
CA ARG A 14 -14.70 6.89 -5.21
C ARG A 14 -15.39 5.87 -4.32
N GLY A 15 -15.67 6.27 -3.08
CA GLY A 15 -16.48 5.49 -2.14
C GLY A 15 -17.92 5.42 -2.63
N TYR A 16 -18.51 4.22 -2.57
CA TYR A 16 -19.90 3.98 -2.96
C TYR A 16 -20.74 3.65 -1.72
N GLY A 17 -21.93 4.25 -1.59
CA GLY A 17 -22.88 4.00 -0.50
C GLY A 17 -22.72 4.90 0.74
N LYS A 18 -23.59 4.71 1.75
CA LYS A 18 -23.63 5.50 2.99
C LYS A 18 -22.36 5.36 3.86
N SER A 19 -21.65 4.24 3.76
CA SER A 19 -20.39 3.98 4.49
C SER A 19 -19.12 4.31 3.69
N ALA A 20 -19.24 4.94 2.51
CA ALA A 20 -18.10 5.32 1.66
C ALA A 20 -17.13 4.16 1.34
N GLU A 21 -17.67 2.98 1.06
CA GLU A 21 -16.86 1.77 0.85
C GLU A 21 -16.11 1.85 -0.49
N PRO A 22 -14.78 1.61 -0.51
CA PRO A 22 -13.98 1.64 -1.73
C PRO A 22 -14.14 0.34 -2.52
N ARG A 23 -15.33 0.09 -3.09
CA ARG A 23 -15.67 -1.13 -3.86
C ARG A 23 -14.67 -1.46 -4.97
N ARG A 24 -14.17 -0.43 -5.66
CA ARG A 24 -13.15 -0.59 -6.71
C ARG A 24 -11.79 -1.02 -6.14
N GLY A 25 -11.46 -0.58 -4.92
CA GLY A 25 -10.27 -1.03 -4.20
C GLY A 25 -10.35 -2.51 -3.83
N TYR A 26 -11.53 -2.97 -3.38
CA TYR A 26 -11.77 -4.39 -3.13
C TYR A 26 -11.62 -5.24 -4.40
N CYS A 27 -12.17 -4.80 -5.54
CA CYS A 27 -11.96 -5.51 -6.82
C CYS A 27 -10.48 -5.59 -7.21
N LEU A 28 -9.70 -4.51 -7.06
CA LEU A 28 -8.26 -4.55 -7.34
C LEU A 28 -7.54 -5.55 -6.44
N ALA A 29 -7.79 -5.49 -5.13
CA ALA A 29 -7.18 -6.41 -4.18
C ALA A 29 -7.54 -7.86 -4.51
N PHE A 30 -8.79 -8.11 -4.94
CA PHE A 30 -9.25 -9.43 -5.35
C PHE A 30 -8.53 -9.94 -6.61
N VAL A 31 -8.37 -9.11 -7.65
CA VAL A 31 -7.64 -9.49 -8.86
C VAL A 31 -6.17 -9.78 -8.58
N ILE A 32 -5.52 -8.95 -7.75
CA ILE A 32 -4.12 -9.16 -7.35
C ILE A 32 -4.00 -10.46 -6.54
N ALA A 33 -4.90 -10.69 -5.58
CA ALA A 33 -4.92 -11.92 -4.77
C ALA A 33 -5.13 -13.16 -5.64
N LEU A 34 -6.05 -13.11 -6.61
CA LEU A 34 -6.26 -14.20 -7.57
C LEU A 34 -5.00 -14.46 -8.41
N GLY A 35 -4.30 -13.41 -8.85
CA GLY A 35 -3.02 -13.54 -9.56
C GLY A 35 -1.95 -14.23 -8.72
N CYS A 36 -1.85 -13.87 -7.43
CA CYS A 36 -0.93 -14.54 -6.50
C CYS A 36 -1.31 -16.00 -6.24
N ILE A 37 -2.61 -16.31 -6.12
CA ILE A 37 -3.09 -17.69 -5.89
C ILE A 37 -2.88 -18.56 -7.13
N ALA A 38 -3.02 -18.00 -8.34
CA ALA A 38 -2.84 -18.73 -9.60
C ALA A 38 -1.43 -19.27 -9.83
N ILE A 39 -0.42 -18.74 -9.14
CA ILE A 39 0.96 -19.25 -9.17
C ILE A 39 1.04 -20.65 -8.55
N GLY A 40 0.15 -21.00 -7.62
CA GLY A 40 0.01 -22.35 -7.07
C GLY A 40 1.18 -22.83 -6.20
N ASP A 41 2.21 -22.01 -5.99
CA ASP A 41 3.40 -22.34 -5.22
C ASP A 41 3.63 -21.34 -4.07
N LEU A 42 3.35 -21.80 -2.86
CA LEU A 42 3.48 -21.02 -1.64
C LEU A 42 4.94 -20.56 -1.39
N ASN A 43 5.92 -21.37 -1.81
CA ASN A 43 7.33 -21.11 -1.58
C ASN A 43 7.85 -19.97 -2.46
N SER A 44 7.19 -19.73 -3.60
CA SER A 44 7.46 -18.59 -4.48
C SER A 44 6.77 -17.30 -4.01
N ILE A 45 5.61 -17.39 -3.34
CA ILE A 45 4.84 -16.24 -2.85
C ILE A 45 5.48 -15.66 -1.57
N ALA A 46 5.96 -16.52 -0.67
CA ALA A 46 6.58 -16.12 0.59
C ALA A 46 7.71 -15.07 0.44
N PRO A 47 8.74 -15.26 -0.40
CA PRO A 47 9.82 -14.27 -0.55
C PRO A 47 9.31 -12.95 -1.15
N ILE A 48 8.29 -12.99 -2.03
CA ILE A 48 7.71 -11.78 -2.62
C ILE A 48 7.07 -10.92 -1.53
N ILE A 49 6.22 -11.52 -0.69
CA ILE A 49 5.55 -10.82 0.43
C ILE A 49 6.60 -10.28 1.40
N SER A 50 7.55 -11.12 1.83
CA SER A 50 8.60 -10.71 2.76
C SER A 50 9.43 -9.54 2.22
N ASN A 51 9.75 -9.53 0.92
CA ASN A 51 10.49 -8.43 0.30
C ASN A 51 9.70 -7.11 0.31
N PHE A 52 8.39 -7.14 -0.03
CA PHE A 52 7.55 -5.95 0.04
C PHE A 52 7.41 -5.41 1.46
N PHE A 53 7.26 -6.29 2.46
CA PHE A 53 7.22 -5.88 3.87
C PHE A 53 8.56 -5.31 4.33
N LEU A 54 9.68 -5.94 3.97
CA LEU A 54 11.02 -5.46 4.32
C LEU A 54 11.29 -4.08 3.70
N ALA A 55 10.91 -3.87 2.44
CA ALA A 55 11.02 -2.57 1.78
C ALA A 55 10.17 -1.50 2.50
N ALA A 56 8.94 -1.83 2.89
CA ALA A 56 8.08 -0.91 3.65
C ALA A 56 8.69 -0.57 5.03
N TYR A 57 9.20 -1.56 5.76
CA TYR A 57 9.89 -1.33 7.02
C TYR A 57 11.16 -0.48 6.84
N CYS A 58 11.94 -0.73 5.79
CA CYS A 58 13.09 0.09 5.45
C CYS A 58 12.66 1.54 5.18
N LEU A 59 11.62 1.75 4.37
CA LEU A 59 11.13 3.08 4.01
C LEU A 59 10.60 3.85 5.24
N ILE A 60 9.88 3.19 6.15
CA ILE A 60 9.38 3.80 7.39
C ILE A 60 10.53 4.21 8.30
N ASN A 61 11.49 3.29 8.55
CA ASN A 61 12.65 3.59 9.39
C ASN A 61 13.54 4.69 8.78
N PHE A 62 13.73 4.66 7.47
CA PHE A 62 14.46 5.70 6.75
C PHE A 62 13.73 7.05 6.79
N SER A 63 12.41 7.07 6.63
CA SER A 63 11.61 8.30 6.73
C SER A 63 11.71 8.92 8.13
N CYS A 64 11.69 8.10 9.18
CA CYS A 64 11.90 8.53 10.57
C CYS A 64 13.33 9.08 10.80
N PHE A 65 14.34 8.38 10.29
CA PHE A 65 15.74 8.83 10.34
C PHE A 65 15.91 10.18 9.64
N HIS A 66 15.37 10.31 8.43
CA HIS A 66 15.42 11.54 7.64
C HIS A 66 14.66 12.69 8.32
N ALA A 67 13.48 12.42 8.91
CA ALA A 67 12.69 13.43 9.63
C ALA A 67 13.41 13.94 10.90
N THR A 68 14.11 13.05 11.61
CA THR A 68 14.94 13.40 12.78
C THR A 68 16.20 14.15 12.36
N PHE A 69 16.89 13.67 11.31
CA PHE A 69 18.12 14.30 10.78
C PHE A 69 17.84 15.72 10.28
N ALA A 70 16.74 15.91 9.55
CA ALA A 70 16.30 17.22 9.04
C ALA A 70 15.65 18.12 10.12
N ARG A 71 15.56 17.68 11.39
CA ARG A 71 14.89 18.37 12.50
C ARG A 71 13.52 18.94 12.12
N SER A 72 12.71 18.11 11.47
CA SER A 72 11.42 18.54 10.94
C SER A 72 10.50 19.02 12.09
N PRO A 73 9.86 20.20 11.98
CA PRO A 73 9.18 20.87 13.10
C PRO A 73 7.95 20.11 13.65
N GLY A 74 7.42 19.16 12.89
CA GLY A 74 6.32 18.27 13.31
C GLY A 74 6.76 16.94 13.91
N PHE A 75 8.07 16.65 13.99
CA PHE A 75 8.64 15.40 14.48
C PHE A 75 9.38 15.70 15.79
N ARG A 76 8.74 15.41 16.92
CA ARG A 76 9.25 15.68 18.29
C ARG A 76 9.57 14.38 19.01
#